data_AF-A0A968JSV3-F1
#
_entry.id   AF-A0A968JSV3-F1
#
_cell.length_a   1.000
_cell.length_b   1.000
_cell.length_c   1.000
_cell.angle_alpha   90.00
_cell.angle_beta   90.00
_cell.angle_gamma   90.00
#
_symmetry.space_group_name_H-M   'P 1'
#
loop_
_entity.id
_entity.type
_entity.pdbx_description
1 polymer ?
#
loop_
_entity_poly.entity_id
_entity_poly.type
_entity_poly.pdbx_seq_one_letter_code
_entity_poly.pdbx_strand_id
1 'polypeptide(L)'
;MFTSIPPAIALSIFKSVQPKQSLAFAARLQKAIYYDGIEPENLEAYGALAQEFGLDADDFVAKMQLSDYADAAQADFATSAQLQVSGFPTIFLAHEDQLVLFGRGYTPMQHLEHQFLKTKK
;
A
#
# COMPACT_ATOMS: atom_id res chain seq x y z
N MET A 1 -7.65 -10.38 -15.17
CA MET A 1 -6.61 -11.24 -14.53
C MET A 1 -6.38 -10.76 -13.10
N PHE A 2 -6.09 -11.62 -12.11
CA PHE A 2 -5.78 -11.14 -10.75
C PHE A 2 -4.30 -10.75 -10.66
N THR A 3 -4.01 -9.46 -10.54
CA THR A 3 -2.65 -8.89 -10.52
C THR A 3 -2.55 -7.77 -9.48
N SER A 4 -1.36 -7.57 -8.92
CA SER A 4 -1.08 -6.49 -7.97
C SER A 4 -0.58 -5.20 -8.63
N ILE A 5 -0.35 -5.21 -9.95
CA ILE A 5 0.28 -4.06 -10.64
C ILE A 5 -0.61 -2.82 -10.63
N PRO A 6 -1.86 -2.81 -11.16
CA PRO A 6 -2.67 -1.59 -11.12
C PRO A 6 -3.00 -1.09 -9.70
N PRO A 7 -3.32 -1.96 -8.71
CA PRO A 7 -3.49 -1.52 -7.32
C PRO A 7 -2.24 -0.87 -6.73
N ALA A 8 -1.04 -1.39 -7.02
CA ALA A 8 0.20 -0.81 -6.53
C ALA A 8 0.50 0.56 -7.18
N ILE A 9 0.17 0.72 -8.46
CA ILE A 9 0.22 2.02 -9.16
C ILE A 9 -0.74 3.02 -8.52
N ALA A 10 -2.00 2.63 -8.31
CA ALA A 10 -3.00 3.47 -7.66
C ALA A 10 -2.54 3.93 -6.26
N LEU A 11 -2.00 3.01 -5.45
CA LEU A 11 -1.46 3.36 -4.13
C LEU A 11 -0.24 4.28 -4.23
N SER A 12 0.63 4.10 -5.23
CA SER A 12 1.80 4.96 -5.47
C SER A 12 1.39 6.39 -5.84
N ILE A 13 0.40 6.55 -6.72
CA ILE A 13 -0.20 7.85 -7.04
C ILE A 13 -0.76 8.47 -5.76
N PHE A 14 -1.57 7.72 -5.02
CA PHE A 14 -2.21 8.24 -3.82
C PHE A 14 -1.20 8.70 -2.77
N LYS A 15 -0.12 7.94 -2.54
CA LYS A 15 0.99 8.32 -1.63
C LYS A 15 1.64 9.64 -2.05
N SER A 16 1.75 9.92 -3.36
CA SER A 16 2.33 11.17 -3.86
C SER A 16 1.46 12.41 -3.59
N VAL A 17 0.13 12.24 -3.52
CA VAL A 17 -0.81 13.36 -3.35
C VAL A 17 -1.22 13.54 -1.89
N GLN A 18 -1.56 12.44 -1.20
CA GLN A 18 -2.10 12.47 0.16
C GLN A 18 -1.43 11.41 1.06
N PRO A 19 -0.12 11.54 1.36
CA PRO A 19 0.64 10.51 2.09
C PRO A 19 0.05 10.16 3.47
N LYS A 20 -0.56 11.14 4.15
CA LYS A 20 -1.19 10.97 5.46
C LYS A 20 -2.44 10.06 5.44
N GLN A 21 -3.09 9.90 4.30
CA GLN A 21 -4.29 9.06 4.14
C GLN A 21 -3.99 7.73 3.43
N SER A 22 -2.73 7.45 3.12
CA SER A 22 -2.32 6.28 2.34
C SER A 22 -2.78 4.94 2.92
N LEU A 23 -2.77 4.80 4.25
CA LEU A 23 -3.27 3.59 4.92
C LEU A 23 -4.79 3.41 4.76
N ALA A 24 -5.55 4.50 4.88
CA ALA A 24 -7.00 4.47 4.69
C ALA A 24 -7.35 4.12 3.24
N PHE A 25 -6.63 4.71 2.28
CA PHE A 25 -6.78 4.38 0.87
C PHE A 25 -6.40 2.92 0.58
N ALA A 26 -5.28 2.41 1.10
CA ALA A 26 -4.88 1.02 0.93
C ALA A 26 -5.94 0.04 1.47
N ALA A 27 -6.55 0.33 2.62
CA ALA A 27 -7.63 -0.47 3.18
C ALA A 27 -8.88 -0.45 2.28
N ARG A 28 -9.26 0.74 1.78
CA ARG A 28 -10.39 0.90 0.86
C ARG A 28 -10.16 0.17 -0.47
N LEU A 29 -8.96 0.26 -1.00
CA LEU A 29 -8.52 -0.41 -2.22
C LEU A 29 -8.60 -1.94 -2.09
N GLN A 30 -8.08 -2.48 -1.00
CA GLN A 30 -8.20 -3.91 -0.70
C GLN A 30 -9.66 -4.35 -0.59
N LYS A 31 -10.50 -3.56 0.10
CA LYS A 31 -11.94 -3.85 0.18
C LYS A 31 -12.60 -3.84 -1.20
N ALA A 32 -12.24 -2.87 -2.05
CA ALA A 32 -12.79 -2.79 -3.40
C ALA A 32 -12.54 -4.08 -4.19
N ILE A 33 -11.30 -4.57 -4.15
CA ILE A 33 -10.88 -5.74 -4.93
C ILE A 33 -11.41 -7.03 -4.34
N TYR A 34 -11.26 -7.23 -3.03
CA TYR A 34 -11.53 -8.53 -2.40
C TYR A 34 -12.95 -8.69 -1.84
N TYR A 35 -13.67 -7.59 -1.63
CA TYR A 35 -15.03 -7.62 -1.09
C TYR A 35 -16.05 -7.09 -2.10
N ASP A 36 -15.79 -5.92 -2.70
CA ASP A 36 -16.72 -5.33 -3.69
C ASP A 36 -16.57 -6.00 -5.08
N GLY A 37 -15.49 -6.75 -5.30
CA GLY A 37 -15.27 -7.54 -6.51
C GLY A 37 -14.82 -6.74 -7.73
N ILE A 38 -14.22 -5.56 -7.54
CA ILE A 38 -13.67 -4.81 -8.68
C ILE A 38 -12.53 -5.61 -9.32
N GLU A 39 -12.53 -5.66 -10.65
CA GLU A 39 -11.41 -6.26 -11.38
C GLU A 39 -10.16 -5.38 -11.23
N PRO A 40 -8.98 -5.95 -10.92
CA PRO A 40 -7.76 -5.15 -10.78
C PRO A 40 -7.40 -4.34 -12.03
N GLU A 41 -7.85 -4.73 -13.22
CA GLU A 41 -7.55 -4.04 -14.47
C GLU A 41 -8.57 -2.93 -14.81
N ASN A 42 -9.63 -2.76 -14.01
CA ASN A 42 -10.64 -1.72 -14.22
C ASN A 42 -10.14 -0.35 -13.72
N LEU A 43 -9.49 0.42 -14.59
CA LEU A 43 -8.94 1.74 -14.27
C LEU A 43 -10.01 2.74 -13.79
N GLU A 44 -11.20 2.75 -14.40
CA GLU A 44 -12.30 3.65 -14.05
C GLU A 44 -12.73 3.48 -12.58
N ALA A 45 -12.74 2.23 -12.09
CA ALA A 45 -13.06 1.95 -10.70
C ALA A 45 -12.08 2.64 -9.73
N TYR A 46 -10.79 2.74 -10.07
CA TYR A 46 -9.82 3.46 -9.23
C TYR A 46 -10.04 4.98 -9.21
N GLY A 47 -10.49 5.56 -10.33
CA GLY A 47 -10.92 6.96 -10.37
C GLY A 47 -12.07 7.24 -9.40
N ALA A 48 -13.08 6.36 -9.38
CA ALA A 48 -14.19 6.45 -8.42
C ALA A 48 -13.71 6.28 -6.96
N LEU A 49 -12.77 5.35 -6.70
CA LEU A 49 -12.16 5.22 -5.38
C LEU A 49 -11.41 6.48 -4.97
N ALA A 50 -10.69 7.12 -5.89
CA ALA A 50 -9.94 8.35 -5.62
C ALA A 50 -10.88 9.53 -5.30
N GLN A 51 -12.05 9.61 -5.94
CA GLN A 51 -13.09 10.61 -5.64
C GLN A 51 -13.62 10.52 -4.21
N GLU A 52 -13.70 9.32 -3.61
CA GLU A 52 -14.07 9.16 -2.19
C GLU A 52 -13.12 9.91 -1.24
N PHE A 53 -11.89 10.19 -1.70
CA PHE A 53 -10.85 10.94 -0.97
C PHE A 53 -10.67 12.37 -1.49
N GLY A 54 -11.59 12.85 -2.34
CA GLY A 54 -11.59 14.20 -2.89
C GLY A 54 -10.57 14.45 -4.00
N LEU A 55 -10.08 13.39 -4.66
CA LEU A 55 -9.24 13.50 -5.86
C LEU A 55 -10.11 13.50 -7.12
N ASP A 56 -9.63 14.12 -8.19
CA ASP A 56 -10.30 14.09 -9.49
C ASP A 56 -10.14 12.71 -10.14
N ALA A 57 -11.24 12.11 -10.62
CA ALA A 57 -11.22 10.76 -11.17
C ALA A 57 -10.43 10.67 -12.47
N ASP A 58 -10.65 11.62 -13.38
CA ASP A 58 -10.07 11.58 -14.73
C ASP A 58 -8.55 11.82 -14.66
N ASP A 59 -8.11 12.78 -13.84
CA ASP A 59 -6.70 13.00 -13.54
C ASP A 59 -6.05 11.78 -12.88
N PHE A 60 -6.74 11.13 -11.94
CA PHE A 60 -6.21 9.93 -11.29
C PHE A 60 -6.02 8.77 -12.28
N VAL A 61 -7.03 8.53 -13.15
CA VAL A 61 -6.96 7.50 -14.20
C VAL A 61 -5.88 7.83 -15.22
N ALA A 62 -5.74 9.09 -15.62
CA ALA A 62 -4.67 9.52 -16.52
C ALA A 62 -3.29 9.26 -15.91
N LYS A 63 -3.11 9.55 -14.61
CA LYS A 63 -1.86 9.25 -13.88
C LYS A 63 -1.55 7.76 -13.83
N MET A 64 -2.55 6.89 -13.72
CA MET A 64 -2.34 5.43 -13.74
C MET A 64 -1.71 4.92 -15.05
N GLN A 65 -1.77 5.71 -16.12
CA GLN A 65 -1.19 5.37 -17.42
C GLN A 65 0.22 5.96 -17.62
N LEU A 66 0.72 6.77 -16.69
CA LEU A 66 2.06 7.35 -16.77
C LEU A 66 3.11 6.37 -16.25
N SER A 67 4.25 6.29 -16.95
CA SER A 67 5.37 5.43 -16.57
C SER A 67 5.90 5.73 -15.17
N ASP A 68 5.92 7.00 -14.78
CA ASP A 68 6.48 7.45 -13.49
C ASP A 68 5.85 6.72 -12.29
N TYR A 69 4.55 6.44 -12.36
CA TYR A 69 3.84 5.75 -11.28
C TYR A 69 3.94 4.22 -11.37
N ALA A 70 4.15 3.68 -12.57
CA ALA A 70 4.56 2.28 -12.73
C ALA A 70 5.95 2.03 -12.13
N ASP A 71 6.90 2.94 -12.40
CA ASP A 71 8.25 2.90 -11.84
C ASP A 71 8.24 3.08 -10.31
N ALA A 72 7.39 3.97 -9.78
CA ALA A 72 7.21 4.13 -8.34
C ALA A 72 6.68 2.85 -7.67
N ALA A 73 5.69 2.18 -8.27
CA ALA A 73 5.17 0.91 -7.76
C ALA A 73 6.25 -0.19 -7.83
N GLN A 74 7.04 -0.22 -8.90
CA GLN A 74 8.15 -1.14 -9.04
C GLN A 74 9.25 -0.90 -7.99
N ALA A 75 9.51 0.36 -7.64
CA ALA A 75 10.44 0.72 -6.57
C ALA A 75 9.97 0.25 -5.19
N ASP A 76 8.66 0.25 -4.91
CA ASP A 76 8.10 -0.34 -3.67
C ASP A 76 8.33 -1.86 -3.60
N PHE A 77 8.15 -2.56 -4.73
CA PHE A 77 8.44 -3.99 -4.81
C PHE A 77 9.94 -4.27 -4.62
N ALA A 78 10.80 -3.47 -5.25
CA ALA A 78 12.25 -3.56 -5.09
C ALA A 78 12.68 -3.31 -3.64
N THR A 79 12.07 -2.32 -2.97
CA THR A 79 12.30 -2.03 -1.55
C THR A 79 11.92 -3.24 -0.68
N SER A 80 10.77 -3.85 -0.94
CA SER A 80 10.33 -5.06 -0.22
C SER A 80 11.32 -6.22 -0.43
N ALA A 81 11.82 -6.41 -1.65
CA ALA A 81 12.82 -7.43 -1.96
C ALA A 81 14.18 -7.14 -1.30
N GLN A 82 14.63 -5.89 -1.30
CA GLN A 82 15.88 -5.47 -0.64
C GLN A 82 15.83 -5.69 0.88
N LEU A 83 14.66 -5.46 1.48
CA LEU A 83 14.38 -5.74 2.89
C LEU A 83 14.16 -7.23 3.18
N GLN A 84 14.35 -8.12 2.17
CA GLN A 84 14.19 -9.57 2.28
C GLN A 84 12.81 -9.99 2.81
N VAL A 85 11.76 -9.27 2.41
CA VAL A 85 10.38 -9.64 2.73
C VAL A 85 10.03 -10.93 1.98
N SER A 86 9.76 -11.99 2.73
CA SER A 86 9.38 -13.32 2.19
C SER A 86 7.91 -13.67 2.40
N GLY A 87 7.13 -12.78 3.03
CA GLY A 87 5.71 -12.96 3.26
C GLY A 87 5.03 -11.66 3.69
N PHE A 88 3.71 -11.59 3.57
CA PHE A 88 2.93 -10.40 3.86
C PHE A 88 1.80 -10.69 4.87
N PRO A 89 1.37 -9.68 5.67
CA PRO A 89 2.04 -8.41 5.87
C PRO A 89 3.38 -8.60 6.60
N THR A 90 4.38 -7.77 6.30
CA THR A 90 5.62 -7.67 7.10
C THR A 90 5.70 -6.26 7.64
N ILE A 91 5.99 -6.13 8.94
CA ILE A 91 6.09 -4.86 9.65
C ILE A 91 7.52 -4.69 10.10
N PHE A 92 8.11 -3.54 9.80
CA PHE A 92 9.40 -3.10 10.34
C PHE A 92 9.18 -1.94 11.30
N LEU A 93 9.94 -1.94 12.39
CA LEU A 93 10.04 -0.80 13.30
C LEU A 93 11.31 -0.02 12.97
N ALA A 94 11.17 1.27 12.65
CA ALA A 94 12.29 2.18 12.51
C ALA A 94 12.67 2.76 13.88
N HIS A 95 13.91 2.55 14.32
CA HIS A 95 14.44 3.04 15.60
C HIS A 95 15.94 3.34 15.47
N GLU A 96 16.37 4.56 15.82
CA GLU A 96 17.79 4.97 15.82
C GLU A 96 18.55 4.53 14.55
N ASP A 97 18.01 4.90 13.38
CA ASP A 97 18.53 4.56 12.05
C ASP A 97 18.57 3.06 11.69
N GLN A 98 17.98 2.19 12.51
CA GLN A 98 17.84 0.76 12.24
C GLN A 98 16.38 0.40 11.90
N LEU A 99 16.23 -0.54 10.96
CA LEU A 99 14.96 -1.21 10.69
C LEU A 99 14.99 -2.59 11.36
N VAL A 100 14.15 -2.78 12.36
CA VAL A 100 14.00 -4.05 13.07
C VAL A 100 12.77 -4.77 12.54
N LEU A 101 12.92 -6.04 12.14
CA LEU A 101 11.78 -6.88 11.78
C LEU A 101 10.87 -7.04 13.01
N PHE A 102 9.65 -6.54 12.90
CA PHE A 102 8.71 -6.42 14.02
C PHE A 102 7.54 -7.41 13.89
N GLY A 103 7.10 -7.70 12.67
CA GLY A 103 6.10 -8.73 12.41
C GLY A 103 6.30 -9.35 11.03
N ARG A 104 6.06 -10.66 10.90
CA ARG A 104 6.11 -11.39 9.63
C ARG A 104 4.87 -12.28 9.53
N GLY A 105 3.99 -11.96 8.60
CA GLY A 105 2.65 -12.54 8.50
C GLY A 105 1.66 -11.89 9.47
N TYR A 106 0.41 -12.35 9.40
CA TYR A 106 -0.64 -11.89 10.31
C TYR A 106 -0.20 -12.06 11.76
N THR A 107 -0.16 -10.94 12.49
CA THR A 107 0.23 -10.89 13.89
C THR A 107 -0.85 -10.13 14.66
N PRO A 108 -1.46 -10.71 15.71
CA PRO A 108 -2.48 -10.03 16.49
C PRO A 108 -1.93 -8.76 17.16
N MET A 109 -2.76 -7.72 17.27
CA MET A 109 -2.36 -6.41 17.81
C MET A 109 -1.71 -6.54 19.20
N GLN A 110 -2.27 -7.39 20.08
CA GLN A 110 -1.75 -7.58 21.43
C GLN A 110 -0.29 -8.08 21.44
N HIS A 111 0.09 -8.89 20.44
CA HIS A 111 1.46 -9.39 20.30
C HIS A 111 2.41 -8.26 19.88
N LEU A 112 1.97 -7.42 18.93
CA LEU A 112 2.72 -6.25 18.49
C LEU A 112 2.91 -5.25 19.64
N GLU A 113 1.86 -4.93 20.39
CA GLU A 113 1.94 -4.03 21.56
C GLU A 113 2.93 -4.53 22.60
N HIS A 114 2.85 -5.81 22.94
CA HIS A 114 3.76 -6.42 23.91
C HIS A 114 5.22 -6.40 23.44
N GLN A 115 5.49 -6.62 22.15
CA GLN A 115 6.84 -6.49 21.59
C GLN A 115 7.32 -5.04 21.63
N PHE A 116 6.47 -4.08 21.29
CA PHE A 116 6.81 -2.65 21.26
C PHE A 116 7.24 -2.14 22.65
N LEU A 117 6.51 -2.54 23.69
CA LEU A 117 6.81 -2.17 25.08
C LEU A 117 8.14 -2.74 25.57
N LYS A 118 8.61 -3.86 25.01
CA LYS A 118 9.92 -4.43 25.34
C LYS A 118 11.06 -3.70 24.64
N THR A 119 10.86 -3.22 23.43
CA THR A 119 11.88 -2.48 22.65
C THR A 119 12.13 -1.06 23.18
N LYS A 120 11.19 -0.48 23.95
CA LYS A 120 11.35 0.83 24.62
C LYS A 120 12.15 0.79 25.93
N LYS A 121 12.57 -0.39 26.40
CA LYS A 121 13.42 -0.55 27.59
C LYS A 121 14.86 -0.75 27.16
#